data_AF-A0A1P8UVM7-F1
#
_entry.id   AF-A0A1P8UVM7-F1
#
_cell.length_a   1.000
_cell.length_b   1.000
_cell.length_c   1.000
_cell.angle_alpha   90.00
_cell.angle_beta   90.00
_cell.angle_gamma   90.00
#
_symmetry.space_group_name_H-M   'P 1'
#
loop_
_entity.id
_entity.type
_entity.pdbx_description
1 polymer ?
#
loop_
_entity_poly.entity_id
_entity_poly.type
_entity_poly.pdbx_seq_one_letter_code
_entity_poly.pdbx_strand_id
1 'polypeptide(L)'
;MSTLDEARDALRQRQGLGARYDAPEAPAQDLALARSGTAYFARKLNELDDAALYAPSQVAGKTRAHVICAVSYQARAISRQAEAAAAGAEIPPLRDPEWDALEDLDLGATLPPRALRHLFDHSAVHLDVVWRDLPGAGWDLEGAGADGTPRPLRATAMERARMLWQSALDLGNGARVRDLPPVLRPE
;
A
#
# COMPACT_ATOMS: atom_id res chain seq x y z
N MET A 1 22.15 18.55 -13.52
CA MET A 1 20.78 18.03 -13.71
C MET A 1 20.76 17.21 -14.99
N SER A 2 20.12 16.04 -14.98
CA SER A 2 19.95 15.25 -16.20
C SER A 2 18.91 15.91 -17.10
N THR A 3 18.97 15.68 -18.42
CA THR A 3 17.93 16.06 -19.38
C THR A 3 16.54 15.55 -18.99
N LEU A 4 16.47 14.42 -18.27
CA LEU A 4 15.22 13.89 -17.72
C LEU A 4 14.71 14.70 -16.51
N ASP A 5 15.60 15.26 -15.70
CA ASP A 5 15.21 16.08 -14.55
C ASP A 5 14.65 17.43 -15.04
N GLU A 6 15.29 18.02 -16.04
CA GLU A 6 14.81 19.24 -16.70
C GLU A 6 13.43 19.04 -17.34
N ALA A 7 13.22 17.90 -18.01
CA ALA A 7 11.91 17.56 -18.58
C ALA A 7 10.81 17.36 -17.52
N ARG A 8 11.17 16.80 -16.36
CA ARG A 8 10.25 16.66 -15.20
C ARG A 8 9.88 18.02 -14.62
N ASP A 9 10.85 18.90 -14.43
CA ASP A 9 10.60 20.23 -13.88
C ASP A 9 9.76 21.09 -14.85
N ALA A 10 10.03 21.00 -16.16
CA ALA A 10 9.19 21.64 -17.17
C ALA A 10 7.76 21.07 -17.22
N LEU A 11 7.57 19.78 -16.93
CA LEU A 11 6.23 19.21 -16.76
C LEU A 11 5.54 19.76 -15.52
N ARG A 12 6.24 19.84 -14.39
CA ARG A 12 5.70 20.40 -13.13
C ARG A 12 5.21 21.83 -13.29
N GLN A 13 6.01 22.67 -13.95
CA GLN A 13 5.65 24.05 -14.24
C GLN A 13 4.38 24.16 -15.11
N ARG A 14 4.15 23.22 -16.04
CA ARG A 14 2.96 23.21 -16.92
C ARG A 14 1.69 22.71 -16.23
N GLN A 15 1.79 21.83 -15.23
CA GLN A 15 0.62 21.23 -14.58
C GLN A 15 -0.08 22.18 -13.58
N GLY A 16 0.53 23.33 -13.27
CA GLY A 16 -0.07 24.38 -12.44
C GLY A 16 -0.12 24.03 -10.94
N LEU A 17 -0.66 24.95 -10.14
CA LEU A 17 -0.63 24.90 -8.67
C LEU A 17 -1.45 23.75 -8.04
N GLY A 18 -2.32 23.10 -8.82
CA GLY A 18 -3.13 21.97 -8.35
C GLY A 18 -2.41 20.62 -8.39
N ALA A 19 -1.25 20.53 -9.05
CA ALA A 19 -0.48 19.30 -9.14
C ALA A 19 0.25 19.04 -7.81
N ARG A 20 -0.09 17.94 -7.15
CA ARG A 20 0.55 17.50 -5.92
C ARG A 20 1.64 16.46 -6.23
N TYR A 21 2.82 16.67 -5.67
CA TYR A 21 3.95 15.77 -5.78
C TYR A 21 4.39 15.37 -4.38
N ASP A 22 5.00 14.19 -4.27
CA ASP A 22 5.67 13.80 -3.03
C ASP A 22 6.71 14.85 -2.64
N ALA A 23 6.91 15.02 -1.33
CA ALA A 23 7.97 15.85 -0.80
C ALA A 23 9.35 15.39 -1.31
N PRO A 24 10.33 16.29 -1.51
CA PRO A 24 11.69 15.93 -1.95
C PRO A 24 12.36 14.87 -1.07
N GLU A 25 12.03 14.84 0.22
CA GLU A 25 12.57 13.91 1.22
C GLU A 25 11.89 12.54 1.22
N ALA A 26 10.77 12.39 0.51
CA ALA A 26 10.03 11.15 0.41
C ALA A 26 10.90 10.03 -0.19
N PRO A 27 10.71 8.76 0.23
CA PRO A 27 11.50 7.63 -0.26
C PRO A 27 11.07 7.25 -1.68
N ALA A 28 11.48 8.04 -2.67
CA ALA A 28 10.96 7.97 -4.04
C ALA A 28 11.10 6.58 -4.71
N GLN A 29 12.19 5.86 -4.44
CA GLN A 29 12.40 4.52 -4.98
C GLN A 29 11.42 3.51 -4.38
N ASP A 30 11.23 3.55 -3.06
CA ASP A 30 10.32 2.65 -2.35
C ASP A 30 8.86 2.95 -2.70
N LEU A 31 8.51 4.22 -2.84
CA LEU A 31 7.19 4.64 -3.32
C LEU A 31 6.92 4.16 -4.74
N ALA A 32 7.91 4.20 -5.63
CA ALA A 32 7.77 3.64 -6.97
C ALA A 32 7.55 2.12 -6.95
N LEU A 33 8.23 1.39 -6.05
CA LEU A 33 8.01 -0.05 -5.84
C LEU A 33 6.62 -0.34 -5.28
N ALA A 34 6.13 0.46 -4.33
CA ALA A 34 4.79 0.34 -3.77
C ALA A 34 3.72 0.62 -4.83
N ARG A 35 3.84 1.71 -5.58
CA ARG A 35 2.87 2.10 -6.64
C ARG A 35 2.83 1.09 -7.79
N SER A 36 3.98 0.59 -8.22
CA SER A 36 4.04 -0.48 -9.23
C SER A 36 3.46 -1.80 -8.70
N GLY A 37 3.72 -2.12 -7.43
CA GLY A 37 3.09 -3.25 -6.73
C GLY A 37 1.57 -3.11 -6.66
N THR A 38 1.05 -1.92 -6.39
CA THR A 38 -0.39 -1.63 -6.36
C THR A 38 -1.01 -1.90 -7.73
N ALA A 39 -0.41 -1.38 -8.80
CA ALA A 39 -0.89 -1.62 -10.16
C ALA A 39 -0.80 -3.11 -10.55
N TYR A 40 0.27 -3.80 -10.14
CA TYR A 40 0.44 -5.23 -10.38
C TYR A 40 -0.63 -6.07 -9.67
N PHE A 41 -0.85 -5.82 -8.37
CA PHE A 41 -1.87 -6.50 -7.58
C PHE A 41 -3.26 -6.21 -8.12
N ALA A 42 -3.58 -4.95 -8.46
CA ALA A 42 -4.87 -4.57 -9.05
C ALA A 42 -5.17 -5.36 -10.33
N ARG A 43 -4.17 -5.52 -11.21
CA ARG A 43 -4.31 -6.33 -12.42
C ARG A 43 -4.63 -7.79 -12.07
N LYS A 44 -3.90 -8.39 -11.12
CA LYS A 44 -4.17 -9.76 -10.67
C LYS A 44 -5.53 -9.93 -10.01
N LEU A 45 -5.96 -8.96 -9.23
CA LEU A 45 -7.30 -8.95 -8.67
C LEU A 45 -8.38 -8.89 -9.78
N ASN A 46 -8.18 -8.08 -10.82
CA ASN A 46 -9.13 -7.94 -11.93
C ASN A 46 -9.16 -9.14 -12.89
N GLU A 47 -8.16 -10.02 -12.86
CA GLU A 47 -8.16 -11.29 -13.58
C GLU A 47 -9.04 -12.36 -12.90
N LEU A 48 -9.42 -12.17 -11.64
CA LEU A 48 -10.30 -13.09 -10.90
C LEU A 48 -11.76 -12.78 -11.21
N ASP A 49 -12.56 -13.81 -11.47
CA ASP A 49 -14.01 -13.68 -11.36
C ASP A 49 -14.47 -13.58 -9.90
N ASP A 50 -15.73 -13.25 -9.70
CA ASP A 50 -16.30 -13.01 -8.38
C ASP A 50 -16.35 -14.26 -7.51
N ALA A 51 -16.55 -15.45 -8.09
CA ALA A 51 -16.56 -16.71 -7.35
C ALA A 51 -15.14 -17.10 -6.88
N ALA A 52 -14.13 -16.81 -7.70
CA ALA A 52 -12.73 -17.10 -7.42
C ALA A 52 -12.19 -16.32 -6.23
N LEU A 53 -12.79 -15.17 -5.87
CA LEU A 53 -12.43 -14.43 -4.66
C LEU A 53 -12.58 -15.27 -3.38
N TYR A 54 -13.54 -16.18 -3.36
CA TYR A 54 -13.83 -17.02 -2.19
C TYR A 54 -13.14 -18.39 -2.24
N ALA A 55 -12.45 -18.71 -3.33
CA ALA A 55 -11.63 -19.91 -3.40
C ALA A 55 -10.31 -19.75 -2.60
N PRO A 56 -9.64 -20.86 -2.26
CA PRO A 56 -8.38 -20.84 -1.52
C PRO A 56 -7.31 -19.97 -2.19
N SER A 57 -6.56 -19.25 -1.36
CA SER A 57 -5.32 -18.56 -1.73
C SER A 57 -4.11 -19.48 -1.51
N GLN A 58 -2.89 -19.00 -1.76
CA GLN A 58 -1.67 -19.71 -1.37
C GLN A 58 -1.37 -19.59 0.14
N VAL A 59 -2.06 -18.70 0.85
CA VAL A 59 -1.98 -18.62 2.31
C VAL A 59 -2.86 -19.71 2.90
N ALA A 60 -2.26 -20.63 3.65
CA ALA A 60 -2.94 -21.78 4.22
C ALA A 60 -4.18 -21.37 5.05
N GLY A 61 -5.31 -21.99 4.75
CA GLY A 61 -6.58 -21.72 5.43
C GLY A 61 -7.25 -20.38 5.09
N LYS A 62 -6.70 -19.60 4.15
CA LYS A 62 -7.22 -18.28 3.77
C LYS A 62 -7.67 -18.25 2.32
N THR A 63 -8.79 -17.58 2.05
CA THR A 63 -9.30 -17.34 0.69
C THR A 63 -8.62 -16.11 0.06
N ARG A 64 -8.80 -15.91 -1.24
CA ARG A 64 -8.29 -14.70 -1.92
C ARG A 64 -8.92 -13.42 -1.36
N ALA A 65 -10.15 -13.48 -0.87
CA ALA A 65 -10.81 -12.38 -0.15
C ALA A 65 -10.03 -11.96 1.11
N HIS A 66 -9.47 -12.90 1.87
CA HIS A 66 -8.64 -12.58 3.03
C HIS A 66 -7.37 -11.83 2.62
N VAL A 67 -6.73 -12.25 1.51
CA VAL A 67 -5.55 -11.55 0.97
C VAL A 67 -5.90 -10.12 0.60
N ILE A 68 -7.05 -9.91 -0.07
CA ILE A 68 -7.56 -8.58 -0.45
C ILE A 68 -7.82 -7.71 0.80
N CYS A 69 -8.45 -8.27 1.83
CA CYS A 69 -8.67 -7.56 3.10
C CYS A 69 -7.34 -7.18 3.76
N ALA A 70 -6.39 -8.11 3.85
CA ALA A 70 -5.10 -7.87 4.48
C ALA A 70 -4.32 -6.74 3.81
N VAL A 71 -4.24 -6.73 2.46
CA VAL A 71 -3.60 -5.62 1.75
C VAL A 71 -4.36 -4.31 1.95
N SER A 72 -5.68 -4.34 2.05
CA SER A 72 -6.47 -3.10 2.17
C SER A 72 -6.39 -2.50 3.57
N TYR A 73 -6.42 -3.32 4.61
CA TYR A 73 -6.30 -2.89 6.00
C TYR A 73 -4.89 -2.41 6.32
N GLN A 74 -3.84 -3.03 5.76
CA GLN A 74 -2.49 -2.48 5.87
C GLN A 74 -2.42 -1.07 5.26
N ALA A 75 -3.06 -0.83 4.11
CA ALA A 75 -3.06 0.50 3.51
C ALA A 75 -3.75 1.54 4.41
N ARG A 76 -4.90 1.19 5.00
CA ARG A 76 -5.59 2.06 5.95
C ARG A 76 -4.77 2.34 7.19
N ALA A 77 -4.08 1.34 7.74
CA ALA A 77 -3.22 1.51 8.90
C ALA A 77 -2.07 2.48 8.61
N ILE A 78 -1.42 2.37 7.44
CA ILE A 78 -0.38 3.30 7.03
C ILE A 78 -0.96 4.70 6.80
N SER A 79 -2.14 4.82 6.17
CA SER A 79 -2.83 6.11 6.01
C SER A 79 -3.04 6.79 7.34
N ARG A 80 -3.55 6.08 8.36
CA ARG A 80 -3.75 6.64 9.72
C ARG A 80 -2.45 7.17 10.32
N GLN A 81 -1.33 6.45 10.16
CA GLN A 81 -0.03 6.92 10.65
C GLN A 81 0.42 8.21 9.94
N ALA A 82 0.31 8.25 8.61
CA ALA A 82 0.74 9.40 7.82
C ALA A 82 -0.18 10.62 8.00
N GLU A 83 -1.49 10.42 8.17
CA GLU A 83 -2.43 11.49 8.50
C GLU A 83 -2.16 12.10 9.88
N ALA A 84 -1.92 11.26 10.90
CA ALA A 84 -1.57 11.72 12.23
C ALA A 84 -0.25 12.54 12.21
N ALA A 85 0.76 12.04 11.50
CA ALA A 85 2.02 12.75 11.29
C ALA A 85 1.83 14.10 10.59
N ALA A 86 1.03 14.15 9.52
CA ALA A 86 0.74 15.40 8.80
C ALA A 86 -0.04 16.40 9.67
N ALA A 87 -0.91 15.92 10.56
CA ALA A 87 -1.66 16.73 11.50
C ALA A 87 -0.87 17.16 12.74
N GLY A 88 0.34 16.63 12.95
CA GLY A 88 1.10 16.82 14.20
C GLY A 88 0.43 16.17 15.41
N ALA A 89 -0.40 15.16 15.20
CA ALA A 89 -1.06 14.38 16.23
C ALA A 89 -0.21 13.17 16.65
N GLU A 90 -0.62 12.49 17.72
CA GLU A 90 -0.01 11.22 18.14
C GLU A 90 -0.18 10.17 17.04
N ILE A 91 0.94 9.56 16.63
CA ILE A 91 0.97 8.55 15.56
C ILE A 91 0.51 7.21 16.14
N PRO A 92 -0.61 6.64 15.68
CA PRO A 92 -1.10 5.36 16.19
C PRO A 92 -0.15 4.21 15.80
N PRO A 93 -0.16 3.09 16.53
CA PRO A 93 0.56 1.89 16.11
C PRO A 93 -0.03 1.34 14.81
N LEU A 94 0.78 0.64 14.00
CA LEU A 94 0.28 0.02 12.76
C LEU A 94 -0.76 -1.07 13.06
N ARG A 95 -0.59 -1.79 14.17
CA ARG A 95 -1.56 -2.72 14.74
C ARG A 95 -2.16 -2.08 15.98
N ASP A 96 -3.36 -1.55 15.81
CA ASP A 96 -4.10 -0.88 16.86
C ASP A 96 -5.28 -1.77 17.27
N PRO A 97 -5.45 -2.10 18.56
CA PRO A 97 -6.51 -3.02 19.00
C PRO A 97 -7.92 -2.56 18.64
N GLU A 98 -8.20 -1.25 18.65
CA GLU A 98 -9.52 -0.70 18.32
C GLU A 98 -9.82 -0.88 16.84
N TRP A 99 -8.83 -0.61 15.98
CA TRP A 99 -8.97 -0.80 14.54
C TRP A 99 -8.92 -2.28 14.15
N ASP A 100 -8.09 -3.09 14.79
CA ASP A 100 -7.97 -4.52 14.52
C ASP A 100 -9.29 -5.25 14.76
N ALA A 101 -10.08 -4.83 15.75
CA ALA A 101 -11.42 -5.36 16.00
C ALA A 101 -12.43 -4.98 14.89
N LEU A 102 -12.28 -3.80 14.28
CA LEU A 102 -13.12 -3.34 13.16
C LEU A 102 -12.65 -3.92 11.81
N GLU A 103 -11.35 -4.17 11.68
CA GLU A 103 -10.66 -4.65 10.48
C GLU A 103 -10.37 -6.17 10.59
N ASP A 104 -11.36 -6.91 11.11
CA ASP A 104 -11.31 -8.37 11.19
C ASP A 104 -11.26 -8.98 9.78
N LEU A 105 -10.26 -9.85 9.55
CA LEU A 105 -10.02 -10.47 8.25
C LEU A 105 -11.07 -11.51 7.89
N ASP A 106 -11.56 -12.28 8.86
CA ASP A 106 -12.51 -13.36 8.62
C ASP A 106 -13.89 -12.75 8.31
N LEU A 107 -14.28 -11.68 9.03
CA LEU A 107 -15.47 -10.89 8.71
C LEU A 107 -15.32 -10.18 7.37
N GLY A 108 -14.19 -9.52 7.14
CA GLY A 108 -13.90 -8.82 5.89
C GLY A 108 -13.97 -9.74 4.67
N ALA A 109 -13.48 -10.98 4.79
CA ALA A 109 -13.51 -11.96 3.72
C ALA A 109 -14.92 -12.42 3.34
N THR A 110 -15.96 -12.11 4.14
CA THR A 110 -17.37 -12.36 3.81
C THR A 110 -18.01 -11.27 2.96
N LEU A 111 -17.32 -10.13 2.75
CA LEU A 111 -17.85 -9.02 1.97
C LEU A 111 -18.18 -9.44 0.52
N PRO A 112 -19.21 -8.86 -0.11
CA PRO A 112 -19.53 -9.09 -1.52
C PRO A 112 -18.35 -8.74 -2.45
N PRO A 113 -18.23 -9.35 -3.64
CA PRO A 113 -17.09 -9.16 -4.53
C PRO A 113 -16.82 -7.69 -4.87
N ARG A 114 -17.89 -6.95 -5.17
CA ARG A 114 -17.82 -5.51 -5.45
C ARG A 114 -17.28 -4.72 -4.26
N ALA A 115 -17.64 -5.09 -3.03
CA ALA A 115 -17.15 -4.43 -1.83
C ALA A 115 -15.67 -4.72 -1.58
N LEU A 116 -15.20 -5.95 -1.82
CA LEU A 116 -13.77 -6.30 -1.73
C LEU A 116 -12.93 -5.49 -2.73
N ARG A 117 -13.41 -5.36 -3.97
CA ARG A 117 -12.72 -4.56 -5.00
C ARG A 117 -12.70 -3.08 -4.65
N HIS A 118 -13.81 -2.52 -4.19
CA HIS A 118 -13.87 -1.13 -3.73
C HIS A 118 -13.00 -0.89 -2.49
N LEU A 119 -12.94 -1.85 -1.56
CA LEU A 119 -12.09 -1.77 -0.38
C LEU A 119 -10.61 -1.63 -0.78
N PHE A 120 -10.15 -2.45 -1.72
CA PHE A 120 -8.79 -2.35 -2.25
C PHE A 120 -8.56 -1.04 -3.00
N ASP A 121 -9.42 -0.70 -3.95
CA ASP A 121 -9.27 0.51 -4.79
C ASP A 121 -9.24 1.79 -3.93
N HIS A 122 -10.21 1.92 -3.03
CA HIS A 122 -10.31 3.08 -2.15
C HIS A 122 -9.11 3.21 -1.21
N SER A 123 -8.71 2.13 -0.54
CA SER A 123 -7.57 2.17 0.38
C SER A 123 -6.24 2.44 -0.33
N ALA A 124 -6.05 1.92 -1.55
CA ALA A 124 -4.88 2.18 -2.37
C ALA A 124 -4.78 3.65 -2.82
N VAL A 125 -5.90 4.22 -3.32
CA VAL A 125 -5.95 5.63 -3.73
C VAL A 125 -5.75 6.54 -2.52
N HIS A 126 -6.42 6.26 -1.42
CA HIS A 126 -6.33 7.07 -0.21
C HIS A 126 -4.91 7.11 0.35
N LEU A 127 -4.24 5.96 0.47
CA LEU A 127 -2.84 5.91 0.90
C LEU A 127 -1.92 6.72 -0.01
N ASP A 128 -2.09 6.59 -1.33
CA ASP A 128 -1.24 7.33 -2.28
C ASP A 128 -1.46 8.85 -2.21
N VAL A 129 -2.68 9.30 -1.91
CA VAL A 129 -2.97 10.71 -1.64
C VAL A 129 -2.29 11.17 -0.35
N VAL A 130 -2.47 10.43 0.75
CA VAL A 130 -1.89 10.80 2.05
C VAL A 130 -0.36 10.85 1.98
N TRP A 131 0.29 9.93 1.26
CA TRP A 131 1.74 10.00 1.06
C TRP A 131 2.20 11.21 0.25
N ARG A 132 1.45 11.61 -0.79
CA ARG A 132 1.77 12.83 -1.55
C ARG A 132 1.61 14.09 -0.70
N ASP A 133 0.68 14.07 0.24
CA ASP A 133 0.37 15.19 1.12
C ASP A 133 1.25 15.22 2.39
N LEU A 134 2.02 14.17 2.68
CA LEU A 134 2.90 14.09 3.85
C LEU A 134 4.10 15.05 3.69
N PRO A 135 4.26 16.05 4.58
CA PRO A 135 5.39 16.97 4.53
C PRO A 135 6.73 16.25 4.69
N GLY A 136 7.81 16.84 4.17
CA GLY A 136 9.17 16.27 4.20
C GLY A 136 9.59 15.76 5.57
N ALA A 137 9.43 16.58 6.62
CA ALA A 137 9.77 16.20 8.00
C ALA A 137 8.90 15.06 8.56
N GLY A 138 7.69 14.86 8.03
CA GLY A 138 6.79 13.79 8.45
C GLY A 138 7.31 12.39 8.12
N TRP A 139 8.14 12.26 7.08
CA TRP A 139 8.74 10.98 6.67
C TRP A 139 9.73 10.41 7.69
N ASP A 140 10.29 11.26 8.56
CA ASP A 140 11.26 10.89 9.59
C ASP A 140 10.63 10.74 10.99
N LEU A 141 9.33 11.02 11.13
CA LEU A 141 8.62 10.72 12.37
C LEU A 141 8.51 9.20 12.56
N GLU A 142 8.60 8.75 13.81
CA GLU A 142 8.51 7.34 14.16
C GLU A 142 7.07 6.92 14.42
N GLY A 143 6.67 5.78 13.85
CA GLY A 143 5.45 5.07 14.19
C GLY A 143 5.78 3.61 14.45
N ALA A 144 5.06 2.97 15.38
CA ALA A 144 5.26 1.56 15.68
C ALA A 144 4.84 0.69 14.48
N GLY A 145 5.70 -0.26 14.10
CA GLY A 145 5.46 -1.25 13.06
C GLY A 145 4.48 -2.35 13.47
N ALA A 146 4.33 -3.37 12.63
CA ALA A 146 3.41 -4.48 12.89
C ALA A 146 3.79 -5.32 14.12
N ASP A 147 5.09 -5.37 14.43
CA ASP A 147 5.68 -6.04 15.59
C ASP A 147 5.78 -5.13 16.82
N GLY A 148 5.30 -3.88 16.72
CA GLY A 148 5.39 -2.87 17.77
C GLY A 148 6.72 -2.11 17.81
N THR A 149 7.70 -2.47 16.98
CA THR A 149 9.01 -1.80 16.97
C THR A 149 8.90 -0.41 16.33
N PRO A 150 9.47 0.66 16.93
CA PRO A 150 9.51 1.98 16.31
C PRO A 150 10.28 1.96 14.98
N ARG A 151 9.73 2.62 13.97
CA ARG A 151 10.37 2.80 12.67
C ARG A 151 9.90 4.08 12.00
N PRO A 152 10.74 4.74 11.17
CA PRO A 152 10.37 5.99 10.54
C PRO A 152 9.29 5.74 9.47
N LEU A 153 8.39 6.71 9.25
CA LEU A 153 7.29 6.55 8.29
C LEU A 153 7.77 6.28 6.86
N ARG A 154 8.98 6.69 6.47
CA ARG A 154 9.58 6.31 5.18
C ARG A 154 9.65 4.80 4.95
N ALA A 155 9.82 3.99 6.00
CA ALA A 155 9.87 2.54 5.88
C ALA A 155 8.54 1.93 5.43
N THR A 156 7.42 2.62 5.64
CA THR A 156 6.08 2.17 5.21
C THR A 156 5.99 1.94 3.71
N ALA A 157 6.74 2.69 2.90
CA ALA A 157 6.73 2.54 1.45
C ALA A 157 7.28 1.15 1.04
N MET A 158 8.41 0.73 1.62
CA MET A 158 8.99 -0.59 1.37
C MET A 158 8.17 -1.73 1.99
N GLU A 159 7.61 -1.52 3.19
CA GLU A 159 6.66 -2.47 3.82
C GLU A 159 5.44 -2.71 2.92
N ARG A 160 4.90 -1.62 2.36
CA ARG A 160 3.76 -1.68 1.43
C ARG A 160 4.14 -2.40 0.14
N ALA A 161 5.31 -2.10 -0.42
CA ALA A 161 5.81 -2.78 -1.61
C ALA A 161 5.92 -4.30 -1.37
N ARG A 162 6.59 -4.72 -0.30
CA ARG A 162 6.72 -6.15 0.06
C ARG A 162 5.36 -6.83 0.18
N MET A 163 4.42 -6.21 0.90
CA MET A 163 3.06 -6.73 1.06
C MET A 163 2.38 -6.94 -0.29
N LEU A 164 2.33 -5.92 -1.16
CA LEU A 164 1.61 -6.00 -2.44
C LEU A 164 2.19 -7.04 -3.38
N TRP A 165 3.51 -7.09 -3.49
CA TRP A 165 4.20 -8.01 -4.39
C TRP A 165 4.07 -9.46 -3.93
N GLN A 166 4.19 -9.72 -2.61
CA GLN A 166 3.94 -11.04 -2.05
C GLN A 166 2.46 -11.43 -2.17
N SER A 167 1.54 -10.54 -1.80
CA SER A 167 0.10 -10.81 -1.87
C SER A 167 -0.39 -11.09 -3.29
N ALA A 168 0.28 -10.57 -4.32
CA ALA A 168 -0.05 -10.93 -5.69
C ALA A 168 0.31 -12.39 -6.02
N LEU A 169 1.40 -12.93 -5.45
CA LEU A 169 1.69 -14.38 -5.49
C LEU A 169 0.66 -15.15 -4.68
N ASP A 170 0.26 -14.61 -3.53
CA ASP A 170 -0.68 -15.25 -2.61
C ASP A 170 -2.08 -15.42 -3.22
N LEU A 171 -2.50 -14.54 -4.14
CA LEU A 171 -3.72 -14.72 -4.92
C LEU A 171 -3.71 -16.03 -5.73
N GLY A 172 -2.53 -16.59 -6.05
CA GLY A 172 -2.43 -17.90 -6.70
C GLY A 172 -3.07 -17.97 -8.08
N ASN A 173 -3.13 -16.86 -8.81
CA ASN A 173 -3.76 -16.75 -10.13
C ASN A 173 -2.77 -16.30 -11.22
N GLY A 174 -1.55 -16.83 -11.17
CA GLY A 174 -0.59 -16.72 -12.26
C GLY A 174 0.49 -15.64 -12.11
N ALA A 175 0.53 -14.92 -10.98
CA ALA A 175 1.72 -14.16 -10.60
C ALA A 175 2.90 -15.09 -10.28
N ARG A 176 4.13 -14.69 -10.64
CA ARG A 176 5.34 -15.51 -10.47
C ARG A 176 6.45 -14.72 -9.79
N VAL A 177 7.35 -15.41 -9.08
CA VAL A 177 8.52 -14.80 -8.42
C VAL A 177 9.37 -13.96 -9.38
N ARG A 178 9.50 -14.39 -10.65
CA ARG A 178 10.24 -13.63 -11.67
C ARG A 178 9.62 -12.27 -12.01
N ASP A 179 8.34 -12.07 -11.72
CA ASP A 179 7.63 -10.82 -11.99
C ASP A 179 7.95 -9.76 -10.92
N LEU A 180 8.50 -10.18 -9.77
CA LEU A 180 8.89 -9.28 -8.68
C LEU A 180 10.12 -8.45 -9.07
N PRO A 181 10.21 -7.18 -8.62
CA PRO A 181 11.44 -6.40 -8.67
C PRO A 181 12.60 -7.16 -8.00
N PRO A 182 13.83 -7.11 -8.54
CA PRO A 182 14.96 -7.88 -8.00
C PRO A 182 15.19 -7.75 -6.49
N VAL A 183 15.02 -6.54 -5.94
CA VAL A 183 15.18 -6.24 -4.51
C VAL A 183 14.14 -6.91 -3.59
N LEU A 184 13.04 -7.42 -4.16
CA LEU A 184 11.95 -8.06 -3.43
C LEU A 184 11.91 -9.58 -3.63
N ARG A 185 12.82 -10.14 -4.43
CA ARG A 185 12.84 -11.59 -4.66
C ARG A 185 13.43 -12.28 -3.44
N PRO A 186 12.91 -13.45 -3.04
CA PRO A 186 13.57 -14.30 -2.06
C PRO A 186 14.95 -14.72 -2.61
N GLU A 187 15.93 -14.86 -1.71
CA GLU A 187 17.27 -15.37 -2.02
C GLU A 187 17.24 -16.83 -2.53
#